data_AF-A0AAV9U1B6-F1
#
_entry.id   AF-A0AAV9U1B6-F1
#
_cell.length_a   1.000
_cell.length_b   1.000
_cell.length_c   1.000
_cell.angle_alpha   90.00
_cell.angle_beta   90.00
_cell.angle_gamma   90.00
#
_symmetry.space_group_name_H-M   'P 1'
#
loop_
_entity.id
_entity.type
_entity.pdbx_description
1 polymer ?
#
loop_
_entity_poly.entity_id
_entity_poly.type
_entity_poly.pdbx_seq_one_letter_code
_entity_poly.pdbx_strand_id
1 'polypeptide(L)'
;MADTSANGAATATATATAAPQPNKQLHSAKPKRPNYNVIHADPLPVVLYHSPPLIPHNPLSLLHHLYLYFFPPVQSHKVIYIGIFSPVTMSVEVRDPTAVLDLWNKGFWGKGNLSRSEPTWLNRELRRLGDTQVGETSEEITRRRRDQRKEMKKERARKEKEELQKIKEAEAKGKEENGSSANGKPIIADSKVVVGLEAEISGLDDTATESGHSSIPTEGSGLPTPPPSSDELNASDGESKTGTINVGSETLPVSIPPTSETPSAQPAKVVRFDSNTSTKEIPVERKVTVKNQEHLQLTLSEAFFLAYALGVLSVTTGDSIQPLSLPEIFKLFIRHSTFPPLPESAVSLTNFNPDNSFLISYAVYHHFRSLGWVVKSGVKFSVDYLLYKRGPVFSHAEFAILIIPSYSRWEGREENVGKEWYWLHSITRVNSQVKKTVVLVYVDVPTIDEVKGWDTEADGLKTVLSKYKIREVALRRWIPGRNRE
;
A
#
# COMPACT_ATOMS: atom_id res chain seq x y z
N MET A 1 -45.15 4.35 76.35
CA MET A 1 -45.29 5.80 76.57
C MET A 1 -45.56 6.42 75.22
N ALA A 2 -46.75 7.01 75.09
CA ALA A 2 -47.13 8.16 74.26
C ALA A 2 -46.89 8.10 72.74
N ASP A 3 -47.77 8.54 71.85
CA ASP A 3 -49.19 8.89 71.89
C ASP A 3 -49.63 9.21 70.44
N THR A 4 -50.94 9.18 70.19
CA THR A 4 -51.72 9.95 69.17
C THR A 4 -51.38 9.88 67.65
N SER A 5 -52.32 9.44 66.80
CA SER A 5 -53.37 10.23 66.09
C SER A 5 -52.96 10.59 64.65
N ALA A 6 -53.50 9.97 63.60
CA ALA A 6 -54.81 10.15 62.94
C ALA A 6 -54.74 11.02 61.67
N ASN A 7 -55.60 10.63 60.72
CA ASN A 7 -56.13 11.35 59.56
C ASN A 7 -55.28 11.49 58.29
N GLY A 8 -55.86 10.93 57.22
CA GLY A 8 -55.40 11.08 55.85
C GLY A 8 -55.99 12.29 55.12
N ALA A 9 -55.52 12.49 53.89
CA ALA A 9 -56.21 13.21 52.84
C ALA A 9 -55.59 12.85 51.48
N ALA A 10 -56.44 12.77 50.47
CA ALA A 10 -56.14 12.45 49.08
C ALA A 10 -55.20 13.47 48.41
N THR A 11 -54.45 13.04 47.39
CA THR A 11 -53.97 13.98 46.35
C THR A 11 -53.71 13.29 45.01
N ALA A 12 -54.54 13.70 44.04
CA ALA A 12 -54.28 13.98 42.63
C ALA A 12 -53.25 13.17 41.83
N THR A 13 -53.78 12.58 40.75
CA THR A 13 -53.13 12.26 39.48
C THR A 13 -52.20 13.37 38.96
N ALA A 14 -50.97 13.01 38.61
CA ALA A 14 -50.13 13.77 37.69
C ALA A 14 -49.51 12.80 36.67
N THR A 15 -50.08 12.79 35.47
CA THR A 15 -49.60 12.08 34.28
C THR A 15 -48.32 12.79 33.80
N ALA A 16 -47.15 12.21 34.05
CA ALA A 16 -45.89 12.70 33.50
C ALA A 16 -45.77 12.28 32.04
N THR A 17 -45.96 13.23 31.13
CA THR A 17 -45.68 13.11 29.69
C THR A 17 -44.19 12.87 29.49
N ALA A 18 -43.83 11.65 29.05
CA ALA A 18 -42.47 11.29 28.68
C ALA A 18 -42.04 12.05 27.42
N ALA A 19 -40.92 12.77 27.51
CA ALA A 19 -40.28 13.42 26.36
C ALA A 19 -39.78 12.36 25.35
N PRO A 20 -39.79 12.64 24.03
CA PRO A 20 -39.31 11.69 23.03
C PRO A 20 -37.79 11.56 23.13
N GLN A 21 -37.32 10.34 23.44
CA GLN A 21 -35.91 9.99 23.37
C GLN A 21 -35.40 10.13 21.92
N PRO A 22 -34.20 10.68 21.69
CA PRO A 22 -33.64 10.82 20.36
C PRO A 22 -33.40 9.42 19.77
N ASN A 23 -33.94 9.22 18.58
CA ASN A 23 -33.88 7.98 17.82
C ASN A 23 -32.41 7.57 17.62
N LYS A 24 -31.92 6.59 18.39
CA LYS A 24 -30.58 6.01 18.20
C LYS A 24 -30.55 5.39 16.82
N GLN A 25 -29.93 6.08 15.86
CA GLN A 25 -29.67 5.54 14.54
C GLN A 25 -28.91 4.22 14.71
N LEU A 26 -29.51 3.11 14.27
CA LEU A 26 -28.82 1.83 14.16
C LEU A 26 -27.61 2.04 13.25
N HIS A 27 -26.41 2.09 13.83
CA HIS A 27 -25.18 2.07 13.06
C HIS A 27 -25.14 0.73 12.31
N SER A 28 -25.27 0.79 10.98
CA SER A 28 -25.11 -0.37 10.13
C SER A 28 -23.75 -1.02 10.41
N ALA A 29 -23.76 -2.34 10.61
CA ALA A 29 -22.55 -3.10 10.89
C ALA A 29 -21.55 -2.88 9.74
N LYS A 30 -20.41 -2.26 10.04
CA LYS A 30 -19.36 -2.03 9.04
C LYS A 30 -18.93 -3.39 8.47
N PRO A 31 -18.80 -3.53 7.14
CA PRO A 31 -18.31 -4.77 6.55
C PRO A 31 -16.95 -5.12 7.16
N LYS A 32 -16.81 -6.37 7.65
CA LYS A 32 -15.56 -6.85 8.24
C LYS A 32 -14.49 -6.85 7.16
N ARG A 33 -13.34 -6.24 7.46
CA ARG A 33 -12.18 -6.28 6.56
C ARG A 33 -11.69 -7.72 6.44
N PRO A 34 -11.15 -8.11 5.27
CA PRO A 34 -10.48 -9.39 5.13
C PRO A 34 -9.31 -9.48 6.13
N ASN A 35 -9.05 -10.68 6.63
CA ASN A 35 -7.97 -10.90 7.58
C ASN A 35 -6.63 -10.96 6.84
N TYR A 36 -5.98 -9.80 6.73
CA TYR A 36 -4.70 -9.68 6.02
C TYR A 36 -3.57 -10.51 6.63
N ASN A 37 -3.64 -10.86 7.93
CA ASN A 37 -2.64 -11.74 8.53
C ASN A 37 -2.67 -13.16 7.95
N VAL A 38 -3.84 -13.62 7.48
CA VAL A 38 -4.00 -14.94 6.85
C VAL A 38 -3.60 -14.88 5.38
N ILE A 39 -4.00 -13.81 4.68
CA ILE A 39 -3.69 -13.63 3.25
C ILE A 39 -2.19 -13.48 3.01
N HIS A 40 -1.51 -12.72 3.87
CA HIS A 40 -0.07 -12.46 3.80
C HIS A 40 0.68 -13.18 4.92
N ALA A 41 0.29 -14.42 5.20
CA ALA A 41 0.97 -15.23 6.22
C ALA A 41 2.41 -15.55 5.79
N ASP A 42 2.60 -15.89 4.52
CA ASP A 42 3.90 -16.25 3.97
C ASP A 42 4.63 -15.02 3.39
N PRO A 43 5.84 -14.69 3.85
CA PRO A 43 6.59 -13.52 3.35
C PRO A 43 7.30 -13.78 2.01
N LEU A 44 7.42 -15.05 1.60
CA LEU A 44 8.12 -15.50 0.41
C LEU A 44 7.26 -16.51 -0.36
N PRO A 45 7.36 -16.55 -1.71
CA PRO A 45 6.56 -17.43 -2.56
C PRO A 45 7.17 -18.83 -2.63
N VAL A 46 7.39 -19.44 -1.47
CA VAL A 46 7.91 -20.79 -1.30
C VAL A 46 6.99 -21.56 -0.35
N VAL A 47 6.69 -22.82 -0.69
CA VAL A 47 5.89 -23.67 0.18
C VAL A 47 6.83 -24.33 1.18
N LEU A 48 6.87 -23.78 2.40
CA LEU A 48 7.70 -24.28 3.49
C LEU A 48 6.87 -25.15 4.44
N TYR A 49 7.34 -26.36 4.68
CA TYR A 49 6.87 -27.14 5.81
C TYR A 49 7.63 -26.71 7.06
N HIS A 50 6.92 -26.19 8.06
CA HIS A 50 7.52 -25.77 9.32
C HIS A 50 7.65 -27.01 10.22
N SER A 51 8.88 -27.42 10.49
CA SER A 51 9.13 -28.43 11.53
C SER A 51 8.75 -27.86 12.90
N PRO A 52 8.14 -28.65 13.80
CA PRO A 52 7.96 -28.25 15.19
C PRO A 52 9.30 -27.83 15.82
N PRO A 53 9.31 -26.99 16.87
CA PRO A 53 10.54 -26.61 17.53
C PRO A 53 11.30 -27.85 18.04
N LEU A 54 12.58 -27.96 17.66
CA LEU A 54 13.45 -29.03 18.11
C LEU A 54 13.80 -28.82 19.59
N ILE A 55 13.42 -29.77 20.43
CA ILE A 55 13.77 -29.79 21.85
C ILE A 55 14.86 -30.87 22.02
N PRO A 56 16.16 -30.49 22.03
CA PRO A 56 17.26 -31.44 21.93
C PRO A 56 17.34 -32.41 23.13
N HIS A 57 16.81 -32.01 24.29
CA HIS A 57 16.78 -32.85 25.49
C HIS A 57 15.65 -33.89 25.49
N ASN A 58 14.69 -33.80 24.56
CA ASN A 58 13.58 -34.73 24.48
C ASN A 58 13.83 -35.77 23.37
N PRO A 59 14.07 -37.05 23.70
CA PRO A 59 14.31 -38.07 22.69
C PRO A 59 13.12 -38.27 21.74
N LEU A 60 11.89 -38.00 22.18
CA LEU A 60 10.71 -38.04 21.31
C LEU A 60 10.71 -36.88 20.29
N SER A 61 11.24 -35.72 20.66
CA SER A 61 11.39 -34.59 19.73
C SER A 61 12.41 -34.92 18.64
N LEU A 62 13.51 -35.58 19.01
CA LEU A 62 14.51 -36.07 18.06
C LEU A 62 13.94 -37.13 17.12
N LEU A 63 13.23 -38.14 17.67
CA LEU A 63 12.58 -39.18 16.87
C LEU A 63 11.51 -38.61 15.93
N HIS A 64 10.74 -37.63 16.38
CA HIS A 64 9.74 -36.95 15.54
C HIS A 64 10.41 -36.19 14.38
N HIS A 65 11.53 -35.50 14.63
CA HIS A 65 12.28 -34.84 13.56
C HIS A 65 12.92 -35.83 12.58
N LEU A 66 13.44 -36.94 13.09
CA LEU A 66 13.98 -38.05 12.29
C LEU A 66 12.88 -38.65 11.39
N TYR A 67 11.68 -38.84 11.94
CA TYR A 67 10.51 -39.26 11.19
C TYR A 67 10.13 -38.23 10.13
N LEU A 68 10.04 -36.95 10.47
CA LEU A 68 9.71 -35.89 9.50
C LEU A 68 10.77 -35.72 8.40
N TYR A 69 12.04 -35.97 8.72
CA TYR A 69 13.14 -35.96 7.75
C TYR A 69 12.99 -37.07 6.70
N PHE A 70 12.63 -38.29 7.13
CA PHE A 70 12.45 -39.44 6.23
C PHE A 70 11.04 -39.51 5.59
N PHE A 71 10.02 -38.97 6.27
CA PHE A 71 8.61 -39.02 5.87
C PHE A 71 7.96 -37.63 5.97
N PRO A 72 8.39 -36.65 5.15
CA PRO A 72 7.82 -35.32 5.16
C PRO A 72 6.34 -35.37 4.71
N PRO A 73 5.39 -34.80 5.48
CA PRO A 73 3.96 -34.87 5.16
C PRO A 73 3.56 -33.97 3.97
N VAL A 74 4.39 -32.97 3.65
CA VAL A 74 4.24 -32.11 2.47
C VAL A 74 5.62 -32.00 1.83
N GLN A 75 5.72 -32.33 0.54
CA GLN A 75 6.95 -32.07 -0.21
C GLN A 75 7.10 -30.56 -0.38
N SER A 76 8.09 -29.97 0.29
CA SER A 76 8.48 -28.59 0.05
C SER A 76 8.90 -28.46 -1.42
N HIS A 77 8.07 -27.82 -2.24
CA HIS A 77 8.36 -27.62 -3.65
C HIS A 77 8.45 -26.13 -3.99
N LYS A 78 9.28 -25.81 -4.97
CA LYS A 78 9.32 -24.46 -5.55
C LYS A 78 8.20 -24.33 -6.57
N VAL A 79 7.36 -23.31 -6.40
CA VAL A 79 6.40 -22.92 -7.44
C VAL A 79 7.19 -22.11 -8.46
N ILE A 80 7.17 -22.51 -9.73
CA ILE A 80 7.86 -21.80 -10.81
C ILE A 80 6.85 -20.89 -11.51
N TYR A 81 7.03 -19.59 -11.35
CA TYR A 81 6.28 -18.56 -12.07
C TYR A 81 6.97 -18.25 -13.40
N ILE A 82 6.18 -17.93 -14.42
CA ILE A 82 6.69 -17.53 -15.74
C ILE A 82 6.55 -16.01 -15.87
N GLY A 83 7.67 -15.34 -16.11
CA GLY A 83 7.74 -13.92 -16.40
C GLY A 83 8.26 -13.65 -17.80
N ILE A 84 7.68 -12.67 -18.49
CA ILE A 84 8.10 -12.27 -19.84
C ILE A 84 8.85 -10.96 -19.72
N PHE A 85 10.10 -10.92 -20.15
CA PHE A 85 10.87 -9.67 -20.20
C PHE A 85 10.32 -8.74 -21.28
N SER A 86 10.06 -7.49 -20.90
CA SER A 86 9.52 -6.44 -21.76
C SER A 86 10.57 -5.33 -21.92
N PRO A 87 11.23 -5.24 -23.10
CA PRO A 87 12.26 -4.23 -23.35
C PRO A 87 11.73 -2.79 -23.28
N VAL A 88 10.43 -2.61 -23.57
CA VAL A 88 9.75 -1.30 -23.60
C VAL A 88 9.57 -0.75 -22.18
N THR A 89 9.15 -1.60 -21.24
CA THR A 89 8.92 -1.20 -19.85
C THR A 89 10.12 -1.43 -18.96
N MET A 90 11.19 -2.05 -19.49
CA MET A 90 12.41 -2.44 -18.76
C MET A 90 12.07 -3.22 -17.48
N SER A 91 11.12 -4.14 -17.60
CA SER A 91 10.55 -4.90 -16.49
C SER A 91 10.21 -6.33 -16.92
N VAL A 92 9.97 -7.21 -15.94
CA VAL A 92 9.48 -8.57 -16.20
C VAL A 92 7.98 -8.63 -15.88
N GLU A 93 7.18 -8.99 -16.87
CA GLU A 93 5.73 -9.04 -16.80
C GLU A 93 5.25 -10.46 -16.47
N VAL A 94 4.52 -10.63 -15.37
CA VAL A 94 3.81 -11.86 -15.04
C VAL A 94 2.33 -11.67 -15.40
N ARG A 95 1.85 -12.46 -16.36
CA ARG A 95 0.49 -12.33 -16.92
C ARG A 95 -0.51 -13.34 -16.38
N ASP A 96 -0.05 -14.44 -15.80
CA ASP A 96 -0.94 -15.45 -15.22
C ASP A 96 -1.63 -14.88 -13.96
N PRO A 97 -2.98 -14.79 -13.92
CA PRO A 97 -3.68 -14.21 -12.78
C PRO A 97 -3.41 -14.91 -11.45
N THR A 98 -3.17 -16.23 -11.48
CA THR A 98 -2.90 -16.98 -10.24
C THR A 98 -1.50 -16.66 -9.71
N ALA A 99 -0.49 -16.64 -10.58
CA ALA A 99 0.86 -16.21 -10.26
C ALA A 99 0.90 -14.75 -9.75
N VAL A 100 0.15 -13.84 -10.40
CA VAL A 100 0.05 -12.43 -9.99
C VAL A 100 -0.44 -12.32 -8.55
N LEU A 101 -1.54 -13.01 -8.23
CA LEU A 101 -2.13 -12.98 -6.90
C LEU A 101 -1.22 -13.65 -5.88
N ASP A 102 -0.61 -14.78 -6.21
CA ASP A 102 0.27 -15.53 -5.30
C ASP A 102 1.54 -14.74 -4.97
N LEU A 103 2.20 -14.16 -5.98
CA LEU A 103 3.34 -13.26 -5.79
C LEU A 103 2.97 -12.01 -4.98
N TRP A 104 1.79 -11.43 -5.21
CA TRP A 104 1.35 -10.29 -4.41
C TRP A 104 1.07 -10.67 -2.96
N ASN A 105 0.40 -11.80 -2.74
CA ASN A 105 0.07 -12.27 -1.40
C ASN A 105 1.33 -12.70 -0.62
N LYS A 106 2.27 -13.37 -1.29
CA LYS A 106 3.49 -13.94 -0.71
C LYS A 106 4.71 -13.04 -0.86
N GLY A 107 4.65 -11.88 -0.20
CA GLY A 107 5.79 -10.97 -0.12
C GLY A 107 5.67 -9.68 -0.94
N PHE A 108 4.46 -9.39 -1.44
CA PHE A 108 4.15 -8.14 -2.12
C PHE A 108 5.05 -7.89 -3.32
N TRP A 109 5.28 -8.86 -4.22
CA TRP A 109 6.18 -8.64 -5.36
C TRP A 109 5.53 -7.79 -6.45
N GLY A 110 6.34 -6.96 -7.13
CA GLY A 110 5.93 -6.22 -8.31
C GLY A 110 4.86 -5.15 -8.07
N LYS A 111 4.31 -4.65 -9.17
CA LYS A 111 3.23 -3.67 -9.19
C LYS A 111 2.27 -3.99 -10.34
N GLY A 112 0.97 -3.97 -10.06
CA GLY A 112 -0.04 -4.10 -11.12
C GLY A 112 0.03 -2.91 -12.09
N ASN A 113 -0.09 -3.19 -13.39
CA ASN A 113 -0.12 -2.15 -14.42
C ASN A 113 -1.43 -1.32 -14.37
N LEU A 114 -2.54 -1.92 -13.94
CA LEU A 114 -3.87 -1.29 -13.95
C LEU A 114 -4.45 -1.02 -12.54
N SER A 115 -3.85 -1.58 -11.48
CA SER A 115 -4.25 -1.33 -10.09
C SER A 115 -3.15 -0.67 -9.27
N ARG A 116 -3.54 0.10 -8.23
CA ARG A 116 -2.56 0.89 -7.45
C ARG A 116 -1.91 0.10 -6.31
N SER A 117 -2.58 -0.94 -5.83
CA SER A 117 -2.15 -1.71 -4.65
C SER A 117 -2.36 -3.21 -4.86
N GLU A 118 -3.58 -3.68 -4.72
CA GLU A 118 -3.98 -5.08 -4.98
C GLU A 118 -4.42 -5.25 -6.44
N PRO A 119 -4.13 -6.39 -7.09
CA PRO A 119 -4.56 -6.69 -8.45
C PRO A 119 -6.09 -6.87 -8.48
N THR A 120 -6.80 -5.76 -8.66
CA THR A 120 -8.25 -5.65 -8.50
C THR A 120 -8.93 -5.11 -9.74
N TRP A 121 -8.19 -4.91 -10.84
CA TRP A 121 -8.72 -4.28 -12.04
C TRP A 121 -9.89 -5.07 -12.62
N LEU A 122 -9.74 -6.39 -12.77
CA LEU A 122 -10.81 -7.24 -13.31
C LEU A 122 -12.08 -7.14 -12.45
N ASN A 123 -11.92 -7.18 -11.13
CA ASN A 123 -13.05 -7.07 -10.19
C ASN A 123 -13.74 -5.71 -10.27
N ARG A 124 -13.00 -4.63 -10.53
CA ARG A 124 -13.58 -3.30 -10.74
C ARG A 124 -14.30 -3.20 -12.07
N GLU A 125 -13.74 -3.79 -13.12
CA GLU A 125 -14.31 -3.73 -14.46
C GLU A 125 -15.61 -4.53 -14.56
N LEU A 126 -15.65 -5.74 -13.98
CA LEU A 126 -16.88 -6.53 -13.87
C LEU A 126 -17.98 -5.76 -13.14
N ARG A 127 -17.65 -5.09 -12.03
CA ARG A 127 -18.64 -4.28 -11.31
C ARG A 127 -19.08 -3.03 -12.06
N ARG A 128 -18.17 -2.38 -12.81
CA ARG A 128 -18.52 -1.26 -13.70
C ARG A 128 -19.55 -1.67 -14.74
N LEU A 129 -19.47 -2.92 -15.22
CA LEU A 129 -20.42 -3.51 -16.17
C LEU A 129 -21.69 -4.08 -15.52
N GLY A 130 -21.84 -3.92 -14.19
CA GLY A 130 -23.03 -4.31 -13.46
C GLY A 130 -23.05 -5.75 -12.98
N ASP A 131 -21.90 -6.42 -12.92
CA ASP A 131 -21.80 -7.76 -12.32
C ASP A 131 -21.98 -7.67 -10.79
N THR A 132 -23.00 -8.35 -10.30
CA THR A 132 -23.40 -8.36 -8.89
C THR A 132 -22.71 -9.43 -8.06
N GLN A 133 -21.96 -10.36 -8.67
CA GLN A 133 -21.26 -11.42 -7.94
C GLN A 133 -19.95 -10.93 -7.29
N VAL A 134 -19.40 -9.81 -7.76
CA VAL A 134 -18.09 -9.31 -7.31
C VAL A 134 -18.26 -8.30 -6.17
N GLY A 135 -17.76 -8.66 -4.98
CA GLY A 135 -17.80 -7.80 -3.78
C GLY A 135 -16.99 -6.50 -3.88
N GLU A 136 -17.18 -5.58 -2.93
CA GLU A 136 -16.54 -4.25 -2.94
C GLU A 136 -15.01 -4.26 -2.88
N THR A 137 -14.35 -3.47 -3.73
CA THR A 137 -12.89 -3.34 -3.79
C THR A 137 -12.39 -2.26 -2.82
N SER A 138 -11.18 -2.45 -2.29
CA SER A 138 -10.53 -1.55 -1.33
C SER A 138 -10.39 -0.11 -1.86
N GLU A 139 -10.10 0.05 -3.15
CA GLU A 139 -9.99 1.36 -3.81
C GLU A 139 -11.34 2.08 -3.92
N GLU A 140 -12.42 1.36 -4.20
CA GLU A 140 -13.77 1.93 -4.34
C GLU A 140 -14.35 2.32 -3.00
N ILE A 141 -14.14 1.50 -1.97
CA ILE A 141 -14.45 1.84 -0.58
C ILE A 141 -13.71 3.13 -0.19
N THR A 142 -12.45 3.28 -0.62
CA THR A 142 -11.66 4.48 -0.37
C THR A 142 -12.18 5.69 -1.14
N ARG A 143 -12.59 5.52 -2.41
CA ARG A 143 -13.19 6.58 -3.23
C ARG A 143 -14.50 7.07 -2.60
N ARG A 144 -15.42 6.15 -2.25
CA ARG A 144 -16.68 6.50 -1.58
C ARG A 144 -16.44 7.28 -0.28
N ARG A 145 -15.45 6.88 0.52
CA ARG A 145 -15.05 7.63 1.73
C ARG A 145 -14.51 9.03 1.42
N ARG A 146 -13.80 9.22 0.30
CA ARG A 146 -13.32 10.54 -0.13
C ARG A 146 -14.45 11.41 -0.61
N ASP A 147 -15.41 10.85 -1.34
CA ASP A 147 -16.57 11.58 -1.84
C ASP A 147 -17.44 12.04 -0.66
N GLN A 148 -17.71 11.15 0.30
CA GLN A 148 -18.39 11.50 1.56
C GLN A 148 -17.64 12.62 2.33
N ARG A 149 -16.30 12.58 2.39
CA ARG A 149 -15.50 13.65 3.02
C ARG A 149 -15.60 14.96 2.25
N LYS A 150 -15.63 14.91 0.92
CA LYS A 150 -15.77 16.09 0.07
C LYS A 150 -17.15 16.72 0.26
N GLU A 151 -18.19 15.91 0.33
CA GLU A 151 -19.57 16.35 0.63
C GLU A 151 -19.65 17.00 2.01
N MET A 152 -19.10 16.36 3.05
CA MET A 152 -19.05 16.94 4.39
C MET A 152 -18.27 18.26 4.43
N LYS A 153 -17.15 18.36 3.71
CA LYS A 153 -16.38 19.62 3.60
C LYS A 153 -17.20 20.71 2.88
N LYS A 154 -17.92 20.35 1.81
CA LYS A 154 -18.80 21.26 1.07
C LYS A 154 -19.98 21.73 1.91
N GLU A 155 -20.60 20.85 2.68
CA GLU A 155 -21.70 21.21 3.58
C GLU A 155 -21.24 22.13 4.71
N ARG A 156 -20.06 21.86 5.29
CA ARG A 156 -19.45 22.72 6.30
C ARG A 156 -19.18 24.13 5.75
N ALA A 157 -18.53 24.21 4.58
CA ALA A 157 -18.26 25.49 3.92
C ALA A 157 -19.56 26.26 3.58
N ARG A 158 -20.64 25.54 3.19
CA ARG A 158 -21.94 26.16 2.94
C ARG A 158 -22.53 26.78 4.21
N LYS A 159 -22.50 26.06 5.33
CA LYS A 159 -22.98 26.55 6.63
C LYS A 159 -22.18 27.75 7.12
N GLU A 160 -20.85 27.70 7.04
CA GLU A 160 -19.98 28.83 7.39
C GLU A 160 -20.27 30.08 6.53
N LYS A 161 -20.54 29.89 5.23
CA LYS A 161 -20.94 30.99 4.33
C LYS A 161 -22.31 31.58 4.70
N GLU A 162 -23.29 30.73 5.03
CA GLU A 162 -24.60 31.17 5.49
C GLU A 162 -24.52 31.95 6.82
N GLU A 163 -23.63 31.54 7.74
CA GLU A 163 -23.39 32.24 9.01
C GLU A 163 -22.72 33.61 8.81
N LEU A 164 -21.67 33.67 7.98
CA LEU A 164 -21.02 34.93 7.60
C LEU A 164 -21.99 35.91 6.93
N GLN A 165 -22.89 35.39 6.07
CA GLN A 165 -23.89 36.21 5.43
C GLN A 165 -24.88 36.81 6.45
N LYS A 166 -25.35 36.02 7.42
CA LYS A 166 -26.21 36.53 8.51
C LYS A 166 -25.52 37.59 9.37
N ILE A 167 -24.23 37.41 9.67
CA ILE A 167 -23.44 38.40 10.40
C ILE A 167 -23.36 39.71 9.59
N LYS A 168 -23.07 39.62 8.29
CA LYS A 168 -22.98 40.78 7.40
C LYS A 168 -24.33 41.52 7.28
N GLU A 169 -25.43 40.78 7.18
CA GLU A 169 -26.78 41.35 7.15
C GLU A 169 -27.17 42.01 8.49
N ALA A 170 -26.78 41.43 9.63
CA ALA A 170 -26.97 42.04 10.94
C ALA A 170 -26.12 43.31 11.12
N GLU A 171 -24.87 43.32 10.64
CA GLU A 171 -24.02 44.51 10.65
C GLU A 171 -24.56 45.62 9.74
N ALA A 172 -25.08 45.27 8.56
CA ALA A 172 -25.70 46.23 7.64
C ALA A 172 -26.97 46.85 8.23
N LYS A 173 -27.85 46.04 8.84
CA LYS A 173 -29.04 46.54 9.55
C LYS A 173 -28.68 47.41 10.75
N GLY A 174 -27.66 47.02 11.52
CA GLY A 174 -27.13 47.83 12.63
C GLY A 174 -26.51 49.16 12.18
N LYS A 175 -25.98 49.23 10.96
CA LYS A 175 -25.51 50.49 10.34
C LYS A 175 -26.65 51.38 9.81
N GLU A 176 -27.77 50.80 9.37
CA GLU A 176 -28.95 51.57 8.97
C GLU A 176 -29.76 52.12 10.18
N GLU A 177 -29.78 51.42 11.31
CA GLU A 177 -30.44 51.90 12.54
C GLU A 177 -29.63 52.97 13.30
N ASN A 178 -28.30 53.01 13.16
CA ASN A 178 -27.42 54.02 13.76
C ASN A 178 -27.13 55.21 12.81
N GLY A 179 -28.18 55.72 12.18
CA GLY A 179 -28.13 57.00 11.47
C GLY A 179 -28.11 58.21 12.42
N SER A 180 -27.08 58.35 13.27
CA SER A 180 -26.55 59.64 13.76
C SER A 180 -25.45 59.42 14.81
N SER A 181 -24.36 60.18 14.64
CA SER A 181 -23.24 60.41 15.56
C SER A 181 -22.06 59.43 15.50
N ALA A 182 -21.04 59.87 14.76
CA ALA A 182 -19.71 59.31 14.75
C ALA A 182 -18.94 59.67 16.04
N ASN A 183 -18.41 58.67 16.76
CA ASN A 183 -16.99 58.58 17.11
C ASN A 183 -16.70 57.26 17.86
N GLY A 184 -15.78 56.43 17.35
CA GLY A 184 -15.35 55.23 18.06
C GLY A 184 -14.45 54.31 17.22
N LYS A 185 -13.14 54.37 17.51
CA LYS A 185 -11.96 53.63 17.02
C LYS A 185 -12.17 52.38 16.14
N PRO A 186 -11.34 52.19 15.09
CA PRO A 186 -11.39 51.00 14.26
C PRO A 186 -10.87 49.79 15.05
N ILE A 187 -11.71 48.76 15.19
CA ILE A 187 -11.27 47.41 15.58
C ILE A 187 -10.73 46.78 14.30
N ILE A 188 -9.41 46.62 14.24
CA ILE A 188 -8.72 45.91 13.17
C ILE A 188 -9.11 44.43 13.28
N ALA A 189 -10.10 44.01 12.51
CA ALA A 189 -10.26 42.60 12.18
C ALA A 189 -9.05 42.21 11.32
N ASP A 190 -8.35 41.14 11.69
CA ASP A 190 -7.18 40.65 10.96
C ASP A 190 -7.53 40.41 9.48
N SER A 191 -7.11 41.34 8.62
CA SER A 191 -7.28 41.30 7.17
C SER A 191 -6.72 40.02 6.54
N LYS A 192 -5.87 39.29 7.28
CA LYS A 192 -5.27 38.01 6.92
C LYS A 192 -6.28 36.85 6.85
N VAL A 193 -7.37 36.90 7.61
CA VAL A 193 -8.40 35.84 7.65
C VAL A 193 -9.37 35.96 6.47
N VAL A 194 -9.71 37.20 6.07
CA VAL A 194 -10.63 37.48 4.96
C VAL A 194 -9.96 37.18 3.61
N VAL A 195 -8.69 37.59 3.44
CA VAL A 195 -7.93 37.34 2.20
C VAL A 195 -7.61 35.84 2.02
N GLY A 196 -7.41 35.09 3.13
CA GLY A 196 -7.20 33.64 3.06
C GLY A 196 -8.44 32.87 2.57
N LEU A 197 -9.63 33.35 2.95
CA LEU A 197 -10.90 32.72 2.60
C LEU A 197 -11.29 32.99 1.13
N GLU A 198 -11.06 34.21 0.64
CA GLU A 198 -11.32 34.57 -0.77
C GLU A 198 -10.40 33.80 -1.75
N ALA A 199 -9.14 33.56 -1.37
CA ALA A 199 -8.19 32.77 -2.15
C ALA A 199 -8.49 31.25 -2.12
N GLU A 200 -9.05 30.73 -1.04
CA GLU A 200 -9.56 29.34 -1.00
C GLU A 200 -10.85 29.16 -1.80
N ILE A 201 -11.66 30.21 -1.95
CA ILE A 201 -12.92 30.18 -2.71
C ILE A 201 -12.66 30.25 -4.23
N SER A 202 -11.73 31.08 -4.70
CA SER A 202 -11.39 31.15 -6.13
C SER A 202 -10.75 29.87 -6.67
N GLY A 203 -9.98 29.15 -5.83
CA GLY A 203 -9.36 27.87 -6.19
C GLY A 203 -10.34 26.69 -6.34
N LEU A 204 -11.63 26.85 -6.02
CA LEU A 204 -12.64 25.79 -6.17
C LEU A 204 -13.48 25.90 -7.45
N ASP A 205 -13.60 27.08 -8.05
CA ASP A 205 -14.45 27.30 -9.24
C ASP A 205 -13.74 26.93 -10.57
N ASP A 206 -12.41 26.90 -10.60
CA ASP A 206 -11.62 26.59 -11.82
C ASP A 206 -11.53 25.08 -12.19
N THR A 207 -12.35 24.21 -11.58
CA THR A 207 -12.35 22.76 -11.93
C THR A 207 -13.61 22.27 -12.65
N ALA A 208 -14.41 23.18 -13.18
CA ALA A 208 -15.70 22.85 -13.78
C ALA A 208 -15.91 23.42 -15.19
N THR A 209 -14.92 23.39 -16.08
CA THR A 209 -15.14 23.32 -17.53
C THR A 209 -13.82 23.05 -18.24
N GLU A 210 -13.69 21.91 -18.92
CA GLU A 210 -13.06 21.84 -20.24
C GLU A 210 -13.23 20.42 -20.85
N SER A 211 -14.09 20.36 -21.86
CA SER A 211 -14.10 19.33 -22.91
C SER A 211 -13.12 19.75 -24.01
N GLY A 212 -12.36 18.78 -24.53
CA GLY A 212 -11.10 19.03 -25.23
C GLY A 212 -11.15 19.64 -26.64
N HIS A 213 -10.02 20.22 -27.04
CA HIS A 213 -9.25 19.81 -28.23
C HIS A 213 -7.80 20.33 -28.15
N SER A 214 -6.92 19.60 -28.84
CA SER A 214 -5.45 19.63 -28.81
C SER A 214 -4.78 20.82 -29.53
N SER A 215 -3.73 21.40 -28.93
CA SER A 215 -2.52 21.89 -29.63
C SER A 215 -1.31 22.13 -28.69
N ILE A 216 -0.11 21.99 -29.27
CA ILE A 216 1.26 21.78 -28.76
C ILE A 216 1.95 23.08 -28.23
N PRO A 217 3.07 23.02 -27.46
CA PRO A 217 3.35 23.91 -26.32
C PRO A 217 4.40 25.00 -26.55
N THR A 218 4.39 25.99 -25.64
CA THR A 218 5.51 26.92 -25.39
C THR A 218 5.73 27.11 -23.89
N GLU A 219 7.01 27.13 -23.50
CA GLU A 219 7.57 27.16 -22.15
C GLU A 219 7.25 28.41 -21.31
N GLY A 220 7.25 28.26 -19.97
CA GLY A 220 7.22 29.39 -19.03
C GLY A 220 6.87 29.03 -17.57
N SER A 221 7.88 28.60 -16.81
CA SER A 221 8.13 28.82 -15.36
C SER A 221 6.99 29.15 -14.37
N GLY A 222 6.89 28.35 -13.29
CA GLY A 222 6.41 28.82 -11.97
C GLY A 222 5.50 27.85 -11.21
N LEU A 223 6.03 27.12 -10.22
CA LEU A 223 5.30 26.14 -9.39
C LEU A 223 4.79 26.80 -8.08
N PRO A 224 3.50 26.69 -7.70
CA PRO A 224 3.04 27.10 -6.38
C PRO A 224 3.06 25.94 -5.37
N THR A 225 3.54 26.26 -4.16
CA THR A 225 3.68 25.40 -2.97
C THR A 225 2.33 25.08 -2.32
N PRO A 226 2.08 23.87 -1.77
CA PRO A 226 0.85 23.58 -1.02
C PRO A 226 0.92 24.08 0.44
N PRO A 227 -0.22 24.45 1.07
CA PRO A 227 -0.27 24.92 2.46
C PRO A 227 -0.16 23.77 3.49
N PRO A 228 0.25 24.08 4.74
CA PRO A 228 0.52 23.09 5.78
C PRO A 228 -0.76 22.48 6.36
N SER A 229 -0.80 21.15 6.50
CA SER A 229 -1.81 20.43 7.28
C SER A 229 -1.52 20.59 8.77
N SER A 230 -2.38 21.32 9.47
CA SER A 230 -2.48 21.33 10.93
C SER A 230 -3.17 20.07 11.42
N ASP A 231 -2.39 19.09 11.87
CA ASP A 231 -2.88 18.04 12.79
C ASP A 231 -2.14 18.23 14.12
N GLU A 232 -2.77 18.96 15.04
CA GLU A 232 -2.40 18.97 16.45
C GLU A 232 -2.85 17.66 17.11
N LEU A 233 -1.84 16.95 17.59
CA LEU A 233 -1.73 16.25 18.88
C LEU A 233 -3.05 15.93 19.61
N ASN A 234 -3.33 14.63 19.74
CA ASN A 234 -3.82 14.09 21.00
C ASN A 234 -3.08 12.78 21.28
N ALA A 235 -2.07 12.88 22.15
CA ALA A 235 -1.47 11.76 22.84
C ALA A 235 -2.39 11.41 24.02
N SER A 236 -2.80 10.15 24.10
CA SER A 236 -3.25 9.57 25.37
C SER A 236 -2.68 8.17 25.48
N ASP A 237 -1.95 7.99 26.57
CA ASP A 237 -1.36 6.76 27.05
C ASP A 237 -2.41 5.68 27.29
N GLY A 238 -2.02 4.44 27.04
CA GLY A 238 -2.83 3.26 27.32
C GLY A 238 -1.95 2.03 27.44
N GLU A 239 -1.56 1.74 28.68
CA GLU A 239 -0.83 0.55 29.12
C GLU A 239 -1.41 -0.75 28.56
N SER A 240 -0.53 -1.62 28.05
CA SER A 240 -0.86 -3.00 27.71
C SER A 240 -0.95 -3.85 28.97
N LYS A 241 -2.17 -4.21 29.37
CA LYS A 241 -2.40 -5.35 30.27
C LYS A 241 -2.46 -6.65 29.48
N THR A 242 -1.69 -7.59 29.97
CA THR A 242 -1.59 -9.01 29.63
C THR A 242 -2.94 -9.73 29.74
N GLY A 243 -3.17 -10.71 28.86
CA GLY A 243 -4.37 -11.55 28.87
C GLY A 243 -4.17 -12.81 28.03
N THR A 244 -3.65 -13.84 28.67
CA THR A 244 -3.57 -15.25 28.25
C THR A 244 -4.96 -15.82 27.99
N ILE A 245 -5.24 -16.46 26.83
CA ILE A 245 -6.31 -17.47 26.73
C ILE A 245 -5.89 -18.62 25.81
N ASN A 246 -6.18 -19.81 26.33
CA ASN A 246 -5.91 -21.16 25.88
C ASN A 246 -6.68 -21.64 24.64
N VAL A 247 -6.09 -22.69 24.08
CA VAL A 247 -6.53 -23.68 23.10
C VAL A 247 -7.96 -24.19 23.29
N GLY A 248 -8.64 -24.42 22.17
CA GLY A 248 -9.85 -25.25 22.08
C GLY A 248 -10.04 -25.74 20.65
N SER A 249 -9.54 -26.96 20.41
CA SER A 249 -9.73 -27.77 19.20
C SER A 249 -11.18 -28.22 19.05
N GLU A 250 -11.71 -28.25 17.82
CA GLU A 250 -12.66 -29.28 17.41
C GLU A 250 -12.72 -29.39 15.88
N THR A 251 -12.45 -30.60 15.43
CA THR A 251 -12.44 -31.11 14.05
C THR A 251 -13.78 -31.72 13.67
N LEU A 252 -13.96 -31.97 12.36
CA LEU A 252 -14.74 -33.03 11.67
C LEU A 252 -15.70 -32.45 10.59
N PRO A 253 -16.13 -33.24 9.58
CA PRO A 253 -15.35 -33.56 8.38
C PRO A 253 -16.12 -33.29 7.06
N VAL A 254 -15.39 -33.32 5.95
CA VAL A 254 -15.90 -33.21 4.57
C VAL A 254 -16.35 -34.59 4.06
N SER A 255 -17.55 -34.66 3.50
CA SER A 255 -18.03 -35.79 2.68
C SER A 255 -18.56 -35.28 1.34
N ILE A 256 -17.99 -35.79 0.26
CA ILE A 256 -18.38 -35.69 -1.16
C ILE A 256 -19.23 -36.95 -1.45
N PRO A 257 -20.35 -36.95 -2.24
CA PRO A 257 -20.32 -37.14 -3.71
C PRO A 257 -21.61 -36.63 -4.46
N PRO A 258 -21.95 -37.08 -5.69
CA PRO A 258 -21.39 -36.68 -6.98
C PRO A 258 -22.46 -36.13 -7.97
N THR A 259 -21.99 -35.91 -9.20
CA THR A 259 -22.58 -35.30 -10.41
C THR A 259 -23.84 -35.96 -11.01
N SER A 260 -24.64 -35.09 -11.66
CA SER A 260 -25.56 -35.27 -12.83
C SER A 260 -26.75 -36.21 -12.76
N GLU A 261 -27.96 -35.65 -12.93
CA GLU A 261 -28.86 -35.85 -14.10
C GLU A 261 -30.17 -35.01 -13.94
N THR A 262 -30.72 -34.56 -15.06
CA THR A 262 -31.94 -33.71 -15.20
C THR A 262 -32.88 -34.41 -16.21
N PRO A 263 -34.17 -34.04 -16.36
CA PRO A 263 -35.31 -34.06 -15.42
C PRO A 263 -36.45 -34.98 -15.94
N SER A 264 -37.49 -35.23 -15.13
CA SER A 264 -38.80 -35.67 -15.66
C SER A 264 -39.95 -34.99 -14.94
N ALA A 265 -40.91 -34.51 -15.74
CA ALA A 265 -42.01 -33.64 -15.38
C ALA A 265 -43.20 -34.40 -14.77
N GLN A 266 -43.90 -33.76 -13.83
CA GLN A 266 -45.30 -34.07 -13.48
C GLN A 266 -46.15 -32.80 -13.47
N PRO A 267 -47.46 -32.90 -13.78
CA PRO A 267 -48.25 -31.76 -14.23
C PRO A 267 -48.86 -30.91 -13.11
N ALA A 268 -48.96 -29.63 -13.45
CA ALA A 268 -49.75 -28.53 -12.92
C ALA A 268 -50.75 -28.79 -11.77
N LYS A 269 -50.52 -28.11 -10.64
CA LYS A 269 -51.57 -27.75 -9.68
C LYS A 269 -51.94 -26.28 -9.90
N VAL A 270 -53.15 -26.05 -10.41
CA VAL A 270 -53.75 -24.72 -10.60
C VAL A 270 -53.91 -24.05 -9.24
N VAL A 271 -53.24 -22.90 -9.05
CA VAL A 271 -53.50 -21.98 -7.94
C VAL A 271 -53.78 -20.60 -8.53
N ARG A 272 -54.90 -20.04 -8.09
CA ARG A 272 -55.52 -18.79 -8.55
C ARG A 272 -54.59 -17.59 -8.31
N PHE A 273 -54.54 -16.70 -9.29
CA PHE A 273 -53.81 -15.42 -9.22
C PHE A 273 -54.66 -14.40 -8.47
N ASP A 274 -54.22 -14.00 -7.27
CA ASP A 274 -54.68 -12.76 -6.64
C ASP A 274 -53.73 -11.62 -7.07
N SER A 275 -54.29 -10.64 -7.76
CA SER A 275 -53.60 -9.48 -8.31
C SER A 275 -53.35 -8.41 -7.25
N ASN A 276 -52.43 -8.67 -6.33
CA ASN A 276 -51.72 -7.64 -5.54
C ASN A 276 -50.54 -8.25 -4.78
N THR A 277 -49.38 -8.35 -5.42
CA THR A 277 -48.11 -8.53 -4.72
C THR A 277 -47.08 -7.63 -5.40
N SER A 278 -46.67 -6.60 -4.67
CA SER A 278 -45.52 -5.76 -4.99
C SER A 278 -44.33 -6.65 -5.36
N THR A 279 -43.89 -6.53 -6.61
CA THR A 279 -42.73 -7.23 -7.14
C THR A 279 -41.50 -6.81 -6.33
N LYS A 280 -41.11 -7.62 -5.34
CA LYS A 280 -39.72 -7.61 -4.89
C LYS A 280 -38.91 -8.12 -6.08
N GLU A 281 -38.33 -7.18 -6.83
CA GLU A 281 -37.40 -7.48 -7.91
C GLU A 281 -36.31 -8.42 -7.36
N ILE A 282 -36.34 -9.67 -7.81
CA ILE A 282 -35.23 -10.60 -7.62
C ILE A 282 -34.07 -10.00 -8.44
N PRO A 283 -32.91 -9.68 -7.83
CA PRO A 283 -31.78 -9.15 -8.58
C PRO A 283 -31.42 -10.16 -9.67
N VAL A 284 -31.67 -9.81 -10.93
CA VAL A 284 -31.26 -10.63 -12.07
C VAL A 284 -29.73 -10.62 -12.07
N GLU A 285 -29.12 -11.75 -11.71
CA GLU A 285 -27.67 -11.91 -11.75
C GLU A 285 -27.18 -11.69 -13.18
N ARG A 286 -26.50 -10.56 -13.41
CA ARG A 286 -25.88 -10.24 -14.69
C ARG A 286 -24.44 -10.72 -14.65
N LYS A 287 -24.16 -11.84 -15.31
CA LYS A 287 -22.80 -12.34 -15.49
C LYS A 287 -22.18 -11.70 -16.73
N VAL A 288 -21.15 -10.90 -16.53
CA VAL A 288 -20.40 -10.27 -17.63
C VAL A 288 -19.05 -10.98 -17.78
N THR A 289 -18.62 -11.28 -19.01
CA THR A 289 -17.31 -11.89 -19.24
C THR A 289 -16.34 -10.84 -19.76
N VAL A 290 -15.29 -10.57 -18.99
CA VAL A 290 -14.23 -9.62 -19.36
C VAL A 290 -12.88 -10.34 -19.33
N LYS A 291 -12.08 -10.17 -20.38
CA LYS A 291 -10.71 -10.70 -20.41
C LYS A 291 -9.84 -9.90 -19.44
N ASN A 292 -9.10 -10.59 -18.56
CA ASN A 292 -8.14 -9.95 -17.68
C ASN A 292 -6.98 -9.35 -18.49
N GLN A 293 -6.76 -8.04 -18.36
CA GLN A 293 -5.65 -7.29 -18.99
C GLN A 293 -4.60 -6.85 -17.95
N GLU A 294 -4.87 -7.10 -16.67
CA GLU A 294 -3.95 -6.78 -15.60
C GLU A 294 -2.81 -7.81 -15.57
N HIS A 295 -1.59 -7.28 -15.51
CA HIS A 295 -0.38 -8.07 -15.31
C HIS A 295 0.49 -7.39 -14.25
N LEU A 296 1.33 -8.19 -13.61
CA LEU A 296 2.25 -7.74 -12.58
C LEU A 296 3.59 -7.40 -13.21
N GLN A 297 4.07 -6.18 -12.99
CA GLN A 297 5.38 -5.72 -13.42
C GLN A 297 6.37 -5.86 -12.28
N LEU A 298 7.37 -6.71 -12.46
CA LEU A 298 8.50 -6.88 -11.56
C LEU A 298 9.63 -5.97 -12.01
N THR A 299 10.20 -5.21 -11.09
CA THR A 299 11.47 -4.50 -11.34
C THR A 299 12.58 -5.52 -11.62
N LEU A 300 13.66 -5.09 -12.29
CA LEU A 300 14.79 -5.98 -12.58
C LEU A 300 15.37 -6.60 -11.29
N SER A 301 15.48 -5.82 -10.21
CA SER A 301 15.97 -6.30 -8.92
C SER A 301 15.02 -7.32 -8.26
N GLU A 302 13.69 -7.08 -8.31
CA GLU A 302 12.67 -8.04 -7.84
C GLU A 302 12.74 -9.35 -8.65
N ALA A 303 12.74 -9.24 -9.97
CA ALA A 303 12.78 -10.38 -10.88
C ALA A 303 14.07 -11.20 -10.69
N PHE A 304 15.22 -10.52 -10.55
CA PHE A 304 16.49 -11.20 -10.33
C PHE A 304 16.53 -11.89 -8.97
N PHE A 305 15.96 -11.29 -7.92
CA PHE A 305 15.86 -11.95 -6.62
C PHE A 305 15.00 -13.22 -6.68
N LEU A 306 13.86 -13.15 -7.37
CA LEU A 306 12.98 -14.31 -7.55
C LEU A 306 13.65 -15.41 -8.40
N ALA A 307 14.40 -15.05 -9.44
CA ALA A 307 15.08 -15.99 -10.32
C ALA A 307 16.37 -16.57 -9.71
N TYR A 308 17.24 -15.73 -9.17
CA TYR A 308 18.54 -16.11 -8.61
C TYR A 308 18.45 -16.63 -7.17
N ALA A 309 17.93 -15.81 -6.24
CA ALA A 309 18.01 -16.11 -4.82
C ALA A 309 16.98 -17.16 -4.37
N LEU A 310 15.75 -17.09 -4.90
CA LEU A 310 14.70 -18.05 -4.56
C LEU A 310 14.62 -19.22 -5.57
N GLY A 311 14.91 -18.96 -6.85
CA GLY A 311 14.76 -19.95 -7.92
C GLY A 311 13.29 -20.28 -8.21
N VAL A 312 12.40 -19.29 -8.12
CA VAL A 312 10.95 -19.43 -8.31
C VAL A 312 10.45 -18.71 -9.56
N LEU A 313 11.28 -17.93 -10.24
CA LEU A 313 10.91 -17.22 -11.46
C LEU A 313 11.72 -17.72 -12.64
N SER A 314 11.03 -18.12 -13.71
CA SER A 314 11.58 -18.40 -15.02
C SER A 314 11.27 -17.24 -15.95
N VAL A 315 12.29 -16.70 -16.65
CA VAL A 315 12.14 -15.53 -17.50
C VAL A 315 12.27 -15.92 -18.98
N THR A 316 11.33 -15.49 -19.80
CA THR A 316 11.38 -15.63 -21.27
C THR A 316 11.44 -14.26 -21.95
N THR A 317 11.86 -14.21 -23.22
CA THR A 317 11.87 -12.98 -24.02
C THR A 317 10.79 -13.05 -25.10
N GLY A 318 9.86 -12.08 -25.08
CA GLY A 318 8.80 -11.99 -26.09
C GLY A 318 7.95 -13.26 -26.18
N ASP A 319 7.72 -13.75 -27.40
CA ASP A 319 6.92 -14.95 -27.68
C ASP A 319 7.72 -16.26 -27.58
N SER A 320 9.01 -16.20 -27.24
CA SER A 320 9.79 -17.42 -27.02
C SER A 320 9.27 -18.17 -25.80
N ILE A 321 9.02 -19.46 -25.96
CA ILE A 321 8.64 -20.37 -24.86
C ILE A 321 9.88 -20.81 -24.07
N GLN A 322 11.08 -20.67 -24.65
CA GLN A 322 12.31 -21.14 -24.02
C GLN A 322 12.73 -20.20 -22.88
N PRO A 323 12.93 -20.73 -21.67
CA PRO A 323 13.40 -19.94 -20.53
C PRO A 323 14.87 -19.57 -20.71
N LEU A 324 15.21 -18.33 -20.35
CA LEU A 324 16.57 -17.85 -20.32
C LEU A 324 17.34 -18.50 -19.16
N SER A 325 18.60 -18.83 -19.42
CA SER A 325 19.53 -19.20 -18.36
C SER A 325 19.85 -18.01 -17.46
N LEU A 326 20.25 -18.28 -16.21
CA LEU A 326 20.59 -17.23 -15.26
C LEU A 326 21.65 -16.23 -15.77
N PRO A 327 22.74 -16.65 -16.45
CA PRO A 327 23.69 -15.71 -17.05
C PRO A 327 23.09 -14.84 -18.14
N GLU A 328 22.13 -15.35 -18.93
CA GLU A 328 21.43 -14.58 -19.95
C GLU A 328 20.50 -13.54 -19.32
N ILE A 329 19.76 -13.92 -18.27
CA ILE A 329 18.94 -12.98 -17.48
C ILE A 329 19.83 -11.87 -16.90
N PHE A 330 20.99 -12.23 -16.36
CA PHE A 330 21.93 -11.28 -15.78
C PHE A 330 22.47 -10.29 -16.83
N LYS A 331 22.92 -10.77 -17.99
CA LYS A 331 23.32 -9.90 -19.12
C LYS A 331 22.17 -8.97 -19.53
N LEU A 332 20.97 -9.52 -19.69
CA LEU A 332 19.79 -8.77 -20.09
C LEU A 332 19.48 -7.64 -19.09
N PHE A 333 19.57 -7.91 -17.79
CA PHE A 333 19.26 -6.91 -16.77
C PHE A 333 20.34 -5.85 -16.63
N ILE A 334 21.61 -6.21 -16.77
CA ILE A 334 22.71 -5.23 -16.86
C ILE A 334 22.46 -4.30 -18.04
N ARG A 335 22.15 -4.86 -19.22
CA ARG A 335 21.91 -4.09 -20.44
C ARG A 335 20.77 -3.08 -20.28
N HIS A 336 19.67 -3.50 -19.69
CA HIS A 336 18.46 -2.72 -19.49
C HIS A 336 18.39 -2.04 -18.13
N SER A 337 19.51 -1.88 -17.42
CA SER A 337 19.56 -1.17 -16.14
C SER A 337 19.51 0.36 -16.29
N THR A 338 19.89 0.85 -17.46
CA THR A 338 19.95 2.28 -17.81
C THR A 338 19.11 2.57 -19.04
N PHE A 339 18.65 3.81 -19.16
CA PHE A 339 18.00 4.31 -20.36
C PHE A 339 18.86 5.39 -21.02
N PRO A 340 19.21 5.28 -22.31
CA PRO A 340 18.92 4.15 -23.22
C PRO A 340 19.65 2.85 -22.82
N PRO A 341 19.18 1.66 -23.27
CA PRO A 341 19.84 0.40 -23.00
C PRO A 341 21.28 0.37 -23.52
N LEU A 342 22.17 -0.30 -22.80
CA LEU A 342 23.56 -0.46 -23.21
C LEU A 342 23.67 -1.23 -24.54
N PRO A 343 24.67 -0.92 -25.38
CA PRO A 343 24.93 -1.71 -26.58
C PRO A 343 25.35 -3.12 -26.19
N GLU A 344 25.02 -4.11 -27.02
CA GLU A 344 25.32 -5.53 -26.74
C GLU A 344 26.83 -5.75 -26.49
N SER A 345 27.69 -5.02 -27.20
CA SER A 345 29.14 -5.08 -27.05
C SER A 345 29.65 -4.60 -25.68
N ALA A 346 28.90 -3.77 -24.97
CA ALA A 346 29.27 -3.28 -23.64
C ALA A 346 28.88 -4.24 -22.52
N VAL A 347 28.08 -5.27 -22.81
CA VAL A 347 27.61 -6.24 -21.82
C VAL A 347 28.37 -7.56 -22.02
N SER A 348 29.61 -7.58 -21.54
CA SER A 348 30.40 -8.80 -21.48
C SER A 348 30.49 -9.34 -20.06
N LEU A 349 30.26 -10.65 -19.89
CA LEU A 349 30.51 -11.31 -18.61
C LEU A 349 32.01 -11.48 -18.33
N THR A 350 32.85 -11.54 -19.37
CA THR A 350 34.30 -11.66 -19.23
C THR A 350 34.94 -10.33 -18.82
N ASN A 351 34.43 -9.21 -19.35
CA ASN A 351 34.84 -7.84 -19.00
C ASN A 351 33.75 -7.18 -18.16
N PHE A 352 33.45 -7.80 -17.03
CA PHE A 352 32.39 -7.37 -16.14
C PHE A 352 32.75 -6.08 -15.40
N ASN A 353 31.89 -5.06 -15.53
CA ASN A 353 32.01 -3.83 -14.74
C ASN A 353 31.16 -3.93 -13.46
N PRO A 354 31.79 -4.00 -12.26
CA PRO A 354 31.05 -4.02 -10.99
C PRO A 354 30.38 -2.68 -10.67
N ASP A 355 30.86 -1.57 -11.21
CA ASP A 355 30.20 -0.27 -11.08
C ASP A 355 29.04 -0.14 -12.07
N ASN A 356 27.96 -0.85 -11.79
CA ASN A 356 26.73 -0.82 -12.57
C ASN A 356 25.52 -0.53 -11.68
N SER A 357 24.63 0.36 -12.17
CA SER A 357 23.42 0.78 -11.45
C SER A 357 22.54 -0.38 -11.00
N PHE A 358 22.37 -1.42 -11.84
CA PHE A 358 21.59 -2.60 -11.48
C PHE A 358 22.24 -3.42 -10.36
N LEU A 359 23.56 -3.61 -10.38
CA LEU A 359 24.27 -4.37 -9.33
C LEU A 359 24.20 -3.66 -7.99
N ILE A 360 24.45 -2.35 -7.99
CA ILE A 360 24.39 -1.52 -6.79
C ILE A 360 22.97 -1.55 -6.20
N SER A 361 21.96 -1.35 -7.05
CA SER A 361 20.54 -1.43 -6.66
C SER A 361 20.17 -2.82 -6.16
N TYR A 362 20.61 -3.87 -6.86
CA TYR A 362 20.33 -5.26 -6.51
C TYR A 362 21.00 -5.69 -5.21
N ALA A 363 22.24 -5.29 -4.94
CA ALA A 363 22.93 -5.59 -3.69
C ALA A 363 22.16 -5.05 -2.49
N VAL A 364 21.69 -3.79 -2.57
CA VAL A 364 20.85 -3.18 -1.54
C VAL A 364 19.49 -3.85 -1.44
N TYR A 365 18.86 -4.16 -2.59
CA TYR A 365 17.59 -4.87 -2.63
C TYR A 365 17.69 -6.25 -1.96
N HIS A 366 18.70 -7.04 -2.32
CA HIS A 366 18.98 -8.36 -1.77
C HIS A 366 19.23 -8.29 -0.26
N HIS A 367 20.06 -7.33 0.19
CA HIS A 367 20.33 -7.08 1.60
C HIS A 367 19.04 -6.88 2.41
N PHE A 368 18.19 -5.93 2.04
CA PHE A 368 16.96 -5.67 2.79
C PHE A 368 15.93 -6.80 2.68
N ARG A 369 15.82 -7.48 1.52
CA ARG A 369 14.96 -8.67 1.40
C ARG A 369 15.45 -9.81 2.29
N SER A 370 16.77 -10.01 2.41
CA SER A 370 17.35 -11.05 3.28
C SER A 370 17.13 -10.75 4.77
N LEU A 371 17.01 -9.48 5.14
CA LEU A 371 16.61 -9.04 6.48
C LEU A 371 15.10 -9.13 6.74
N GLY A 372 14.31 -9.56 5.75
CA GLY A 372 12.86 -9.73 5.86
C GLY A 372 12.02 -8.48 5.57
N TRP A 373 12.63 -7.39 5.10
CA TRP A 373 11.87 -6.19 4.72
C TRP A 373 11.12 -6.41 3.40
N VAL A 374 9.93 -5.82 3.28
CA VAL A 374 9.26 -5.65 1.99
C VAL A 374 9.77 -4.37 1.36
N VAL A 375 10.49 -4.51 0.24
CA VAL A 375 11.15 -3.41 -0.48
C VAL A 375 10.26 -2.96 -1.63
N LYS A 376 10.01 -1.65 -1.74
CA LYS A 376 9.23 -1.04 -2.83
C LYS A 376 9.93 0.17 -3.43
N SER A 377 9.58 0.54 -4.66
CA SER A 377 10.07 1.76 -5.30
C SER A 377 9.77 3.00 -4.47
N GLY A 378 10.77 3.85 -4.28
CA GLY A 378 10.70 5.09 -3.51
C GLY A 378 10.46 6.36 -4.33
N VAL A 379 10.24 6.25 -5.65
CA VAL A 379 10.17 7.40 -6.56
C VAL A 379 9.19 8.50 -6.13
N LYS A 380 8.11 8.13 -5.44
CA LYS A 380 7.10 9.08 -4.91
C LYS A 380 7.62 10.00 -3.80
N PHE A 381 8.74 9.66 -3.18
CA PHE A 381 9.35 10.39 -2.06
C PHE A 381 10.80 10.78 -2.35
N SER A 382 11.19 10.78 -3.64
CA SER A 382 12.54 11.15 -4.10
C SER A 382 13.65 10.31 -3.48
N VAL A 383 13.37 9.02 -3.23
CA VAL A 383 14.32 8.03 -2.72
C VAL A 383 14.29 6.77 -3.59
N ASP A 384 15.30 5.91 -3.47
CA ASP A 384 15.43 4.72 -4.30
C ASP A 384 14.43 3.64 -3.87
N TYR A 385 14.41 3.32 -2.57
CA TYR A 385 13.52 2.32 -1.99
C TYR A 385 12.74 2.79 -0.76
N LEU A 386 11.64 2.10 -0.48
CA LEU A 386 10.86 2.19 0.73
C LEU A 386 10.83 0.82 1.40
N LEU A 387 11.05 0.80 2.72
CA LEU A 387 11.00 -0.43 3.51
C LEU A 387 9.74 -0.49 4.34
N TYR A 388 9.03 -1.62 4.21
CA TYR A 388 7.88 -1.97 5.02
C TYR A 388 8.22 -3.21 5.85
N LYS A 389 7.91 -3.18 7.14
CA LYS A 389 8.17 -4.33 8.03
C LYS A 389 7.35 -5.56 7.65
N ARG A 390 6.05 -5.36 7.37
CA ARG A 390 5.11 -6.43 6.97
C ARG A 390 4.49 -6.24 5.59
N GLY A 391 4.51 -5.02 5.06
CA GLY A 391 4.00 -4.68 3.73
C GLY A 391 2.97 -3.53 3.74
N PRO A 392 2.62 -3.00 2.55
CA PRO A 392 1.82 -1.78 2.40
C PRO A 392 0.39 -1.85 2.92
N VAL A 393 -0.15 -3.06 3.08
CA VAL A 393 -1.52 -3.29 3.58
C VAL A 393 -1.60 -3.18 5.10
N PHE A 394 -0.48 -3.44 5.81
CA PHE A 394 -0.43 -3.43 7.27
C PHE A 394 -0.05 -2.08 7.85
N SER A 395 0.99 -1.45 7.29
CA SER A 395 1.55 -0.21 7.80
C SER A 395 2.14 0.63 6.68
N HIS A 396 2.38 1.91 6.94
CA HIS A 396 3.19 2.73 6.06
C HIS A 396 4.66 2.26 6.06
N ALA A 397 5.39 2.63 5.01
CA ALA A 397 6.84 2.45 4.98
C ALA A 397 7.49 3.23 6.13
N GLU A 398 8.38 2.56 6.86
CA GLU A 398 9.11 3.10 8.01
C GLU A 398 10.36 3.86 7.57
N PHE A 399 11.11 3.25 6.64
CA PHE A 399 12.37 3.79 6.14
C PHE A 399 12.28 4.17 4.66
N ALA A 400 12.95 5.28 4.33
CA ALA A 400 13.16 5.80 2.99
C ALA A 400 14.65 5.68 2.66
N ILE A 401 15.00 4.86 1.67
CA ILE A 401 16.37 4.42 1.40
C ILE A 401 16.97 5.23 0.27
N LEU A 402 18.11 5.86 0.53
CA LEU A 402 18.95 6.50 -0.47
C LEU A 402 20.23 5.70 -0.66
N ILE A 403 20.43 5.20 -1.87
CA ILE A 403 21.63 4.45 -2.24
C ILE A 403 22.73 5.43 -2.63
N ILE A 404 23.90 5.24 -2.03
CA ILE A 404 25.10 6.03 -2.27
C ILE A 404 26.23 5.05 -2.57
N PRO A 405 26.67 4.91 -3.83
CA PRO A 405 27.87 4.14 -4.10
C PRO A 405 29.08 4.85 -3.47
N SER A 406 29.91 4.08 -2.77
CA SER A 406 31.19 4.49 -2.21
C SER A 406 32.30 3.77 -2.97
N TYR A 407 33.32 4.53 -3.34
CA TYR A 407 34.43 4.06 -4.16
C TYR A 407 35.74 4.09 -3.38
N SER A 408 35.66 3.81 -2.07
CA SER A 408 36.81 3.83 -1.15
C SER A 408 38.01 2.98 -1.59
N ARG A 409 37.75 1.96 -2.43
CA ARG A 409 38.75 1.04 -2.98
C ARG A 409 39.28 1.42 -4.37
N TRP A 410 38.70 2.44 -5.01
CA TRP A 410 39.06 2.84 -6.37
C TRP A 410 40.11 3.94 -6.32
N GLU A 411 41.27 3.68 -6.93
CA GLU A 411 42.33 4.67 -7.04
C GLU A 411 41.90 5.81 -8.00
N GLY A 412 42.14 7.06 -7.60
CA GLY A 412 41.89 8.23 -8.44
C GLY A 412 40.41 8.61 -8.63
N ARG A 413 39.47 7.97 -7.92
CA ARG A 413 38.06 8.32 -7.95
C ARG A 413 37.67 9.09 -6.69
N GLU A 414 37.31 10.37 -6.84
CA GLU A 414 36.81 11.14 -5.72
C GLU A 414 35.47 10.58 -5.21
N GLU A 415 35.36 10.37 -3.89
CA GLU A 415 34.11 9.91 -3.24
C GLU A 415 32.98 10.95 -3.31
N ASN A 416 33.28 12.20 -3.65
CA ASN A 416 32.37 13.35 -3.48
C ASN A 416 31.58 13.75 -4.72
N VAL A 417 31.45 12.88 -5.73
CA VAL A 417 30.69 13.24 -6.94
C VAL A 417 29.18 13.20 -6.66
N GLY A 418 28.63 14.37 -6.32
CA GLY A 418 27.31 14.76 -6.85
C GLY A 418 26.15 14.94 -5.88
N LYS A 419 26.36 14.96 -4.55
CA LYS A 419 25.26 15.09 -3.60
C LYS A 419 25.46 16.24 -2.63
N GLU A 420 25.15 17.44 -3.09
CA GLU A 420 25.28 18.68 -2.33
C GLU A 420 24.33 18.72 -1.13
N TRP A 421 24.66 19.53 -0.11
CA TRP A 421 23.88 19.63 1.12
C TRP A 421 22.40 20.00 0.88
N TYR A 422 22.13 20.86 -0.12
CA TYR A 422 20.75 21.24 -0.48
C TYR A 422 19.93 20.06 -1.02
N TRP A 423 20.56 19.12 -1.74
CA TRP A 423 19.90 17.94 -2.28
C TRP A 423 19.45 17.05 -1.11
N LEU A 424 20.36 16.81 -0.17
CA LEU A 424 20.06 16.02 1.02
C LEU A 424 18.99 16.68 1.89
N HIS A 425 19.06 18.00 2.06
CA HIS A 425 18.08 18.77 2.81
C HIS A 425 16.68 18.67 2.17
N SER A 426 16.60 18.77 0.84
CA SER A 426 15.34 18.68 0.10
C SER A 426 14.67 17.32 0.29
N ILE A 427 15.43 16.23 0.18
CA ILE A 427 14.90 14.87 0.38
C ILE A 427 14.49 14.64 1.83
N THR A 428 15.32 15.10 2.78
CA THR A 428 15.01 14.99 4.21
C THR A 428 13.74 15.77 4.55
N ARG A 429 13.53 16.96 3.95
CA ARG A 429 12.31 17.74 4.12
C ARG A 429 11.08 16.98 3.64
N VAL A 430 11.08 16.46 2.41
CA VAL A 430 9.96 15.67 1.85
C VAL A 430 9.64 14.48 2.75
N ASN A 431 10.65 13.71 3.15
CA ASN A 431 10.44 12.50 3.94
C ASN A 431 10.01 12.79 5.38
N SER A 432 10.46 13.90 5.97
CA SER A 432 10.01 14.33 7.30
C SER A 432 8.51 14.67 7.34
N GLN A 433 7.98 15.28 6.27
CA GLN A 433 6.55 15.62 6.16
C GLN A 433 5.67 14.36 6.11
N VAL A 434 6.16 13.29 5.48
CA VAL A 434 5.46 12.00 5.41
C VAL A 434 5.89 11.02 6.51
N LYS A 435 6.59 11.53 7.54
CA LYS A 435 7.03 10.80 8.74
C LYS A 435 7.85 9.54 8.43
N LYS A 436 8.76 9.62 7.44
CA LYS A 436 9.70 8.55 7.09
C LYS A 436 11.09 8.88 7.56
N THR A 437 11.77 7.88 8.12
CA THR A 437 13.18 8.02 8.47
C THR A 437 14.02 7.78 7.22
N VAL A 438 14.80 8.79 6.82
CA VAL A 438 15.73 8.64 5.70
C VAL A 438 16.95 7.85 6.18
N VAL A 439 17.32 6.82 5.43
CA VAL A 439 18.51 6.01 5.68
C VAL A 439 19.41 6.12 4.45
N LEU A 440 20.63 6.60 4.67
CA LEU A 440 21.68 6.58 3.67
C LEU A 440 22.30 5.20 3.67
N VAL A 441 22.34 4.56 2.52
CA VAL A 441 22.89 3.22 2.35
C VAL A 441 24.11 3.34 1.45
N TYR A 442 25.27 3.31 2.09
CA TYR A 442 26.56 3.34 1.41
C TYR A 442 26.90 1.95 0.89
N VAL A 443 27.13 1.84 -0.41
CA VAL A 443 27.49 0.59 -1.08
C VAL A 443 28.94 0.71 -1.53
N ASP A 444 29.85 0.04 -0.82
CA ASP A 444 31.25 -0.04 -1.21
C ASP A 444 31.39 -0.96 -2.43
N VAL A 445 31.65 -0.38 -3.59
CA VAL A 445 31.67 -1.06 -4.89
C VAL A 445 33.04 -1.73 -5.12
N PRO A 446 33.11 -3.03 -5.45
CA PRO A 446 34.38 -3.70 -5.70
C PRO A 446 35.05 -3.20 -6.98
N THR A 447 36.38 -3.29 -7.03
CA THR A 447 37.14 -2.92 -8.23
C THR A 447 37.06 -4.02 -9.28
N ILE A 448 37.42 -3.67 -10.52
CA ILE A 448 37.43 -4.62 -11.65
C ILE A 448 38.37 -5.81 -11.37
N ASP A 449 39.51 -5.55 -10.72
CA ASP A 449 40.49 -6.58 -10.40
C ASP A 449 39.99 -7.57 -9.34
N GLU A 450 39.19 -7.11 -8.37
CA GLU A 450 38.62 -7.96 -7.30
C GLU A 450 37.54 -8.92 -7.79
N VAL A 451 36.90 -8.61 -8.93
CA VAL A 451 35.84 -9.43 -9.53
C VAL A 451 36.32 -10.19 -10.78
N LYS A 452 37.60 -10.07 -11.14
CA LYS A 452 38.17 -10.72 -12.33
C LYS A 452 38.15 -12.24 -12.17
N GLY A 453 37.75 -12.94 -13.23
CA GLY A 453 37.70 -14.42 -13.27
C GLY A 453 36.47 -15.04 -12.60
N TRP A 454 35.50 -14.22 -12.17
CA TRP A 454 34.26 -14.71 -11.57
C TRP A 454 33.47 -15.66 -12.48
N ASP A 455 33.54 -15.47 -13.79
CA ASP A 455 32.83 -16.26 -14.79
C ASP A 455 33.31 -17.72 -14.88
N THR A 456 34.51 -18.01 -14.38
CA THR A 456 35.10 -19.36 -14.37
C THR A 456 34.68 -20.17 -13.14
N GLU A 457 34.22 -19.50 -12.09
CA GLU A 457 33.77 -20.14 -10.85
C GLU A 457 32.32 -20.64 -10.97
N ALA A 458 32.04 -21.84 -10.46
CA ALA A 458 30.67 -22.39 -10.45
C ALA A 458 29.66 -21.50 -9.72
N ASP A 459 30.09 -20.84 -8.64
CA ASP A 459 29.31 -19.90 -7.82
C ASP A 459 29.75 -18.43 -8.03
N GLY A 460 30.36 -18.11 -9.17
CA GLY A 460 31.02 -16.82 -9.39
C GLY A 460 30.18 -15.58 -9.08
N LEU A 461 28.90 -15.60 -9.42
CA LEU A 461 27.99 -14.48 -9.12
C LEU A 461 27.83 -14.25 -7.61
N LYS A 462 27.80 -15.32 -6.81
CA LYS A 462 27.77 -15.23 -5.35
C LYS A 462 29.07 -14.61 -4.83
N THR A 463 30.20 -15.03 -5.38
CA THR A 463 31.52 -14.45 -5.08
C THR A 463 31.49 -12.95 -5.35
N VAL A 464 31.03 -12.52 -6.52
CA VAL A 464 30.90 -11.10 -6.90
C VAL A 464 30.02 -10.33 -5.92
N LEU A 465 28.80 -10.81 -5.66
CA LEU A 465 27.86 -10.14 -4.76
C LEU A 465 28.40 -10.02 -3.33
N SER A 466 29.17 -11.00 -2.86
CA SER A 466 29.79 -10.97 -1.52
C SER A 466 30.87 -9.89 -1.36
N LYS A 467 31.41 -9.36 -2.47
CA LYS A 467 32.41 -8.28 -2.45
C LYS A 467 31.78 -6.89 -2.27
N TYR A 468 30.47 -6.75 -2.43
CA TYR A 468 29.76 -5.50 -2.11
C TYR A 468 29.55 -5.41 -0.61
N LYS A 469 29.98 -4.31 0.01
CA LYS A 469 29.74 -4.06 1.42
C LYS A 469 28.72 -2.94 1.59
N ILE A 470 27.75 -3.15 2.46
CA ILE A 470 26.65 -2.22 2.68
C ILE A 470 26.77 -1.65 4.08
N ARG A 471 26.73 -0.31 4.20
CA ARG A 471 26.69 0.42 5.47
C ARG A 471 25.44 1.30 5.52
N GLU A 472 24.68 1.18 6.59
CA GLU A 472 23.43 1.93 6.78
C GLU A 472 23.64 3.06 7.79
N VAL A 473 23.21 4.26 7.44
CA VAL A 473 23.28 5.45 8.31
C VAL A 473 21.91 6.13 8.32
N ALA A 474 21.22 6.01 9.45
CA ALA A 474 19.92 6.67 9.64
C ALA A 474 20.12 8.17 9.91
N LEU A 475 19.51 9.01 9.08
CA LEU A 475 19.49 10.46 9.29
C LEU A 475 18.41 10.80 10.32
N ARG A 476 18.85 11.31 11.45
CA ARG A 476 17.97 11.83 12.50
C ARG A 476 18.29 13.29 12.73
N ARG A 477 17.24 14.07 12.97
CA ARG A 477 17.41 15.45 13.43
C ARG A 477 18.12 15.41 14.78
N TRP A 478 19.29 16.02 14.86
CA TRP A 478 19.94 16.21 16.14
C TRP A 478 19.14 17.22 16.96
N ILE A 479 18.69 16.81 18.14
CA ILE A 479 17.93 17.65 19.07
C ILE A 479 18.78 17.79 20.33
N PRO A 480 19.33 18.98 20.63
CA PRO A 480 20.26 19.17 21.76
C PRO A 480 19.72 18.62 23.08
N GLY A 481 18.43 18.82 23.37
CA GLY A 481 17.80 18.37 24.62
C GLY A 481 17.57 16.86 24.74
N ARG A 482 17.64 16.10 23.63
CA ARG A 482 17.53 14.62 23.63
C ARG A 482 18.87 13.91 23.48
N ASN A 483 19.89 14.62 23.02
CA ASN A 483 21.19 14.07 22.63
C ASN A 483 22.37 14.72 23.38
N ARG A 484 22.11 15.39 24.52
CA ARG A 484 23.16 15.75 25.47
C ARG A 484 23.42 14.53 26.35
N GLU A 485 24.64 14.01 26.25
CA GLU A 485 25.21 13.10 27.26
C GLU A 485 25.59 13.88 28.53
#